data_AF-A0A0G1RIS1-F1
#
_entry.id   AF-A0A0G1RIS1-F1
#
_cell.length_a   1.000
_cell.length_b   1.000
_cell.length_c   1.000
_cell.angle_alpha   90.00
_cell.angle_beta   90.00
_cell.angle_gamma   90.00
#
_symmetry.space_group_name_H-M   'P 1'
#
loop_
_entity.id
_entity.type
_entity.pdbx_description
1 polymer ?
#
loop_
_entity_poly.entity_id
_entity_poly.type
_entity_poly.pdbx_seq_one_letter_code
_entity_poly.pdbx_strand_id
1 'polypeptide(L)'
;MNLKHTYRKIENKIGLFGIILFGSEVLILLALVWRIPLNNLRVARLERNLHVLASYHPVDSELLLEKKYIGALYPGDSYSCSYIVGEFRASALTRENIRNAYASTTVTSFRRNTKLPVQVRFVDEGFLDDPWYVWRDEFLSSLSASASWKHTAEKNIYSVYAAHNRYTSPFGDFRCF
;
A
#
# COMPACT_ATOMS: atom_id res chain seq x y z
N MET A 1 -59.50 11.98 18.93
CA MET A 1 -58.04 12.19 18.79
C MET A 1 -57.82 13.36 17.83
N ASN A 2 -57.12 14.43 18.23
CA ASN A 2 -57.07 15.68 17.46
C ASN A 2 -56.07 15.56 16.28
N LEU A 3 -56.59 15.52 15.05
CA LEU A 3 -55.82 15.33 13.81
C LEU A 3 -54.59 16.27 13.72
N LYS A 4 -54.72 17.52 14.17
CA LYS A 4 -53.64 18.51 14.17
C LYS A 4 -52.47 18.14 15.10
N HIS A 5 -52.77 17.51 16.23
CA HIS A 5 -51.77 17.06 17.19
C HIS A 5 -51.06 15.77 16.71
N THR A 6 -51.81 14.87 16.06
CA THR A 6 -51.24 13.68 15.41
C THR A 6 -50.32 14.08 14.25
N TYR A 7 -50.73 15.03 13.41
CA TYR A 7 -49.93 15.54 12.28
C TYR A 7 -48.61 16.18 12.74
N ARG A 8 -48.66 17.06 13.74
CA ARG A 8 -47.44 17.69 14.31
C ARG A 8 -46.48 16.69 14.96
N LYS A 9 -47.00 15.61 15.57
CA LYS A 9 -46.15 14.51 16.08
C LYS A 9 -45.49 13.72 14.96
N ILE A 10 -46.17 13.55 13.82
CA ILE A 10 -45.61 12.88 12.64
C ILE A 10 -44.53 13.77 12.00
N GLU A 11 -44.79 15.06 11.82
CA GLU A 11 -43.81 16.03 11.28
C GLU A 11 -42.53 16.07 12.13
N ASN A 12 -42.66 16.14 13.46
CA ASN A 12 -41.50 16.13 14.36
C ASN A 12 -40.68 14.84 14.26
N LYS A 13 -41.34 13.68 14.08
CA LYS A 13 -40.65 12.39 13.92
C LYS A 13 -39.93 12.30 12.58
N ILE A 14 -40.54 12.80 11.51
CA ILE A 14 -39.92 12.86 10.18
C ILE A 14 -38.72 13.81 10.20
N GLY A 15 -38.85 14.99 10.81
CA GLY A 15 -37.75 15.95 10.96
C GLY A 15 -36.57 15.38 11.75
N LEU A 16 -36.85 14.69 12.87
CA LEU A 16 -35.81 14.04 13.66
C LEU A 16 -35.10 12.93 12.87
N PHE A 17 -35.85 12.11 12.12
CA PHE A 17 -35.29 11.06 11.28
C PHE A 17 -34.38 11.65 10.18
N GLY A 18 -34.79 12.75 9.55
CA GLY A 18 -33.97 13.47 8.57
C GLY A 18 -32.67 14.02 9.15
N ILE A 19 -32.70 14.58 10.36
CA ILE A 19 -31.49 15.08 11.05
C ILE A 19 -30.52 13.93 11.35
N ILE A 20 -31.02 12.77 11.79
CA ILE A 20 -30.19 11.61 12.11
C ILE A 20 -29.50 11.09 10.85
N LEU A 21 -30.26 10.92 9.76
CA LEU A 21 -29.70 10.47 8.48
C LEU A 21 -28.61 11.43 7.98
N PHE A 22 -28.93 12.73 7.90
CA PHE A 22 -27.97 13.73 7.45
C PHE A 22 -26.73 13.81 8.36
N GLY A 23 -26.92 13.77 9.68
CA GLY A 23 -25.82 13.77 10.65
C GLY A 23 -24.90 12.56 10.49
N SER A 24 -25.45 11.38 10.19
CA SER A 24 -24.66 10.17 9.95
C SER A 24 -23.79 10.27 8.70
N GLU A 25 -24.31 10.85 7.61
CA GLU A 25 -23.54 11.07 6.37
C GLU A 25 -22.40 12.07 6.56
N VAL A 26 -22.64 13.17 7.28
CA VAL A 26 -21.60 14.17 7.59
C VAL A 26 -20.47 13.56 8.42
N LEU A 27 -20.80 12.73 9.42
CA LEU A 27 -19.79 12.04 10.23
C LEU A 27 -18.95 11.07 9.39
N ILE A 28 -19.57 10.33 8.47
CA ILE A 28 -18.86 9.46 7.53
C ILE A 28 -17.89 10.29 6.69
N LEU A 29 -18.34 11.41 6.09
CA LEU A 29 -17.47 12.28 5.28
C LEU A 29 -16.28 12.84 6.06
N LEU A 30 -16.50 13.31 7.30
CA LEU A 30 -15.41 13.79 8.15
C LEU A 30 -14.38 12.70 8.45
N ALA A 31 -14.83 11.47 8.68
CA ALA A 31 -13.92 10.33 8.89
C ALA A 31 -13.04 10.07 7.65
N LEU A 32 -13.60 10.16 6.45
CA LEU A 32 -12.85 9.97 5.19
C LEU A 32 -11.81 11.07 4.98
N VAL A 33 -12.13 12.34 5.28
CA VAL A 33 -11.23 13.48 5.11
C VAL A 33 -9.97 13.37 5.96
N TRP A 34 -10.06 12.82 7.18
CA TRP A 34 -8.93 12.76 8.10
C TRP A 34 -8.02 11.55 7.89
N ARG A 35 -8.57 10.42 7.43
CA ARG A 35 -7.90 9.14 7.49
C ARG A 35 -7.08 8.84 6.22
N ILE A 36 -7.55 9.28 5.05
CA ILE A 36 -6.78 9.26 3.80
C ILE A 36 -5.44 10.01 3.93
N PRO A 37 -5.37 11.29 4.35
CA PRO A 37 -4.10 11.99 4.45
C PRO A 37 -3.16 11.37 5.47
N LEU A 38 -3.69 10.78 6.56
CA LEU A 38 -2.88 10.04 7.52
C LEU A 38 -2.25 8.80 6.89
N ASN A 39 -2.99 8.03 6.10
CA ASN A 39 -2.50 6.85 5.39
C ASN A 39 -1.43 7.24 4.34
N ASN A 40 -1.65 8.33 3.60
CA ASN A 40 -0.66 8.88 2.67
C ASN A 40 0.63 9.31 3.40
N LEU A 41 0.50 9.95 4.57
CA LEU A 41 1.64 10.35 5.38
C LEU A 41 2.41 9.15 5.94
N ARG A 42 1.73 8.04 6.27
CA ARG A 42 2.37 6.78 6.67
C ARG A 42 3.22 6.21 5.54
N VAL A 43 2.70 6.19 4.31
CA VAL A 43 3.48 5.77 3.14
C VAL A 43 4.65 6.69 2.88
N ALA A 44 4.44 8.01 2.90
CA ALA A 44 5.52 8.97 2.68
C ALA A 44 6.65 8.82 3.72
N ARG A 45 6.32 8.48 4.97
CA ARG A 45 7.35 8.14 5.98
C ARG A 45 8.06 6.84 5.66
N LEU A 46 7.33 5.81 5.24
CA LEU A 46 7.92 4.52 4.88
C LEU A 46 8.84 4.66 3.66
N GLU A 47 8.41 5.42 2.65
CA GLU A 47 9.18 5.81 1.45
C GLU A 47 10.47 6.53 1.84
N ARG A 48 10.39 7.56 2.70
CA ARG A 48 11.60 8.22 3.22
C ARG A 48 12.54 7.27 3.95
N ASN A 49 12.00 6.36 4.74
CA ASN A 49 12.81 5.40 5.48
C ASN A 49 13.43 4.33 4.55
N LEU A 50 12.79 4.06 3.40
CA LEU A 50 13.32 3.17 2.38
C LEU A 50 14.59 3.75 1.73
N HIS A 51 14.73 5.08 1.63
CA HIS A 51 15.95 5.69 1.09
C HIS A 51 17.23 5.34 1.88
N VAL A 52 17.13 4.80 3.11
CA VAL A 52 18.30 4.24 3.82
C VAL A 52 18.93 3.08 3.03
N LEU A 53 18.14 2.39 2.19
CA LEU A 53 18.61 1.34 1.29
C LEU A 53 19.58 1.84 0.22
N ALA A 54 19.66 3.16 -0.01
CA ALA A 54 20.64 3.78 -0.89
C ALA A 54 22.07 3.25 -0.66
N SER A 55 22.43 3.05 0.62
CA SER A 55 23.74 2.54 1.05
C SER A 55 23.94 1.03 0.91
N TYR A 56 22.86 0.28 0.70
CA TYR A 56 22.85 -1.19 0.58
C TYR A 56 22.68 -1.65 -0.87
N HIS A 57 22.29 -0.76 -1.79
CA HIS A 57 22.21 -1.15 -3.19
C HIS A 57 23.59 -1.56 -3.70
N PRO A 58 23.67 -2.67 -4.45
CA PRO A 58 24.86 -2.98 -5.21
C PRO A 58 25.27 -1.82 -6.11
N VAL A 59 26.58 -1.61 -6.25
CA VAL A 59 27.15 -0.48 -7.03
C VAL A 59 26.71 -0.51 -8.49
N ASP A 60 26.53 -1.70 -9.05
CA ASP A 60 26.08 -1.92 -10.43
C ASP A 60 24.55 -1.93 -10.57
N SER A 61 23.82 -1.68 -9.47
CA SER A 61 22.37 -1.78 -9.48
C SER A 61 21.71 -0.50 -9.98
N GLU A 62 20.94 -0.62 -11.05
CA GLU A 62 20.18 0.45 -11.66
C GLU A 62 18.74 0.45 -11.16
N LEU A 63 18.21 1.63 -10.81
CA LEU A 63 16.80 1.82 -10.49
C LEU A 63 15.98 1.82 -11.78
N LEU A 64 14.94 0.98 -11.82
CA LEU A 64 14.00 0.91 -12.95
C LEU A 64 12.70 1.65 -12.63
N LEU A 65 12.15 1.42 -11.44
CA LEU A 65 10.87 2.00 -11.04
C LEU A 65 10.71 2.02 -9.52
N GLU A 66 10.17 3.11 -9.00
CA GLU A 66 9.68 3.20 -7.63
C GLU A 66 8.18 2.90 -7.58
N LYS A 67 7.76 2.10 -6.60
CA LYS A 67 6.35 1.74 -6.41
C LYS A 67 5.95 1.94 -4.96
N LYS A 68 4.69 2.34 -4.79
CA LYS A 68 4.03 2.47 -3.50
C LYS A 68 2.59 2.03 -3.58
N TYR A 69 2.11 1.44 -2.49
CA TYR A 69 0.78 0.86 -2.44
C TYR A 69 0.21 0.92 -1.03
N ILE A 70 -1.09 1.17 -0.98
CA ILE A 70 -1.90 1.08 0.22
C ILE A 70 -3.20 0.38 -0.15
N GLY A 71 -3.57 -0.64 0.62
CA GLY A 71 -4.83 -1.33 0.45
C GLY A 71 -4.80 -2.78 0.87
N ALA A 72 -5.91 -3.46 0.59
CA ALA A 72 -6.04 -4.91 0.67
C ALA A 72 -5.37 -5.54 -0.56
N LEU A 73 -4.42 -6.43 -0.31
CA LEU A 73 -3.64 -7.06 -1.39
C LEU A 73 -4.35 -8.23 -2.04
N TYR A 74 -5.22 -8.90 -1.30
CA TYR A 74 -5.99 -10.03 -1.80
C TYR A 74 -7.45 -9.61 -1.95
N PRO A 75 -8.09 -9.93 -3.09
CA PRO A 75 -9.51 -9.69 -3.31
C PRO A 75 -10.42 -10.31 -2.23
N GLY A 76 -9.94 -11.34 -1.52
CA GLY A 76 -10.66 -12.01 -0.42
C GLY A 76 -10.32 -11.52 0.99
N ASP A 77 -9.35 -10.59 1.15
CA ASP A 77 -8.91 -10.05 2.45
C ASP A 77 -9.20 -8.55 2.55
N SER A 78 -10.45 -8.17 2.31
CA SER A 78 -10.91 -6.77 2.32
C SER A 78 -10.78 -6.09 3.68
N TYR A 79 -10.55 -6.83 4.76
CA TYR A 79 -10.36 -6.32 6.10
C TYR A 79 -8.90 -6.06 6.47
N SER A 80 -7.95 -6.40 5.60
CA SER A 80 -6.55 -6.07 5.84
C SER A 80 -6.11 -4.82 5.09
N CYS A 81 -5.18 -4.12 5.74
CA CYS A 81 -4.49 -2.99 5.20
C CYS A 81 -3.00 -3.26 5.21
N SER A 82 -2.41 -3.10 4.03
CA SER A 82 -0.97 -3.22 3.85
C SER A 82 -0.41 -1.94 3.24
N TYR A 83 0.73 -1.53 3.77
CA TYR A 83 1.51 -0.40 3.28
C TYR A 83 2.80 -0.95 2.70
N ILE A 84 3.02 -0.75 1.40
CA ILE A 84 4.20 -1.27 0.70
C ILE A 84 4.88 -0.13 -0.03
N VAL A 85 6.19 -0.04 0.14
CA VAL A 85 7.05 0.83 -0.67
C VAL A 85 8.24 -0.01 -1.12
N GLY A 86 8.60 0.12 -2.39
CA GLY A 86 9.71 -0.63 -2.95
C GLY A 86 10.20 -0.07 -4.26
N GLU A 87 11.29 -0.66 -4.71
CA GLU A 87 11.99 -0.31 -5.93
C GLU A 87 12.17 -1.57 -6.78
N PHE A 88 11.91 -1.47 -8.07
CA PHE A 88 12.41 -2.43 -9.05
C PHE A 88 13.77 -1.97 -9.53
N ARG A 89 14.72 -2.90 -9.53
CA ARG A 89 16.11 -2.66 -9.89
C ARG A 89 16.63 -3.76 -10.81
N ALA A 90 17.67 -3.44 -11.56
CA ALA A 90 18.45 -4.41 -12.33
C ALA A 90 19.90 -4.42 -11.83
N SER A 91 20.55 -5.58 -11.80
CA SER A 91 21.98 -5.72 -11.47
C SER A 91 22.55 -6.93 -12.21
N ALA A 92 23.83 -6.86 -12.59
CA ALA A 92 24.54 -7.98 -13.19
C ALA A 92 25.04 -9.00 -12.14
N LEU A 93 24.95 -8.67 -10.85
CA LEU A 93 25.31 -9.59 -9.78
C LEU A 93 24.42 -10.84 -9.76
N THR A 94 24.97 -11.91 -9.18
CA THR A 94 24.22 -13.14 -8.92
C THR A 94 23.10 -12.90 -7.92
N ARG A 95 22.04 -13.72 -7.99
CA ARG A 95 20.88 -13.62 -7.08
C ARG A 95 21.26 -13.75 -5.62
N GLU A 96 22.23 -14.62 -5.33
CA GLU A 96 22.74 -14.84 -3.98
C GLU A 96 23.43 -13.58 -3.45
N ASN A 97 24.29 -12.94 -4.24
CA ASN A 97 24.94 -11.69 -3.85
C ASN A 97 23.92 -10.57 -3.61
N ILE A 98 22.91 -10.46 -4.47
CA ILE A 98 21.82 -9.49 -4.30
C ILE A 98 21.07 -9.78 -2.99
N ARG A 99 20.68 -11.03 -2.71
CA ARG A 99 19.99 -11.38 -1.44
C ARG A 99 20.85 -11.08 -0.23
N ASN A 100 22.14 -11.42 -0.28
CA ASN A 100 23.08 -11.19 0.82
C ASN A 100 23.26 -9.70 1.12
N ALA A 101 23.21 -8.83 0.11
CA ALA A 101 23.29 -7.37 0.31
C ALA A 101 22.13 -6.81 1.18
N TYR A 102 20.97 -7.49 1.19
CA TYR A 102 19.79 -7.06 1.93
C TYR A 102 19.41 -7.95 3.12
N ALA A 103 20.10 -9.08 3.34
CA ALA A 103 19.66 -10.15 4.23
C ALA A 103 19.43 -9.72 5.68
N SER A 104 20.25 -8.80 6.20
CA SER A 104 20.13 -8.24 7.56
C SER A 104 19.54 -6.83 7.60
N THR A 105 19.04 -6.34 6.47
CA THR A 105 18.64 -4.95 6.33
C THR A 105 17.19 -4.76 6.79
N THR A 106 16.98 -3.73 7.59
CA THR A 106 15.66 -3.39 8.09
C THR A 106 15.36 -1.91 7.89
N VAL A 107 14.10 -1.63 7.60
CA VAL A 107 13.58 -0.27 7.42
C VAL A 107 12.69 0.07 8.60
N THR A 108 12.82 1.28 9.12
CA THR A 108 11.93 1.73 10.19
C THR A 108 10.52 1.94 9.62
N SER A 109 9.51 1.33 10.23
CA SER A 109 8.10 1.58 9.89
C SER A 109 7.70 3.02 10.24
N PHE A 110 6.53 3.46 9.78
CA PHE A 110 5.89 4.69 10.28
C PHE A 110 5.44 4.60 11.74
N ARG A 111 5.39 3.38 12.32
CA ARG A 111 5.17 3.15 13.76
C ARG A 111 6.51 3.19 14.49
N ARG A 112 6.59 4.00 15.56
CA ARG A 112 7.82 4.11 16.37
C ARG A 112 8.33 2.73 16.80
N ASN A 113 9.64 2.54 16.68
CA ASN A 113 10.37 1.33 17.09
C ASN A 113 9.98 0.02 16.39
N THR A 114 9.17 0.06 15.33
CA THR A 114 8.91 -1.12 14.52
C THR A 114 9.90 -1.17 13.36
N LYS A 115 10.66 -2.25 13.26
CA LYS A 115 11.58 -2.53 12.14
C LYS A 115 10.93 -3.54 11.20
N LEU A 116 10.98 -3.24 9.91
CA LEU A 116 10.44 -4.10 8.86
C LEU A 116 11.61 -4.73 8.12
N PRO A 117 11.62 -6.06 7.95
CA PRO A 117 12.63 -6.71 7.12
C PRO A 117 12.47 -6.25 5.69
N VAL A 118 13.60 -5.97 5.04
CA VAL A 118 13.63 -5.74 3.60
C VAL A 118 13.44 -7.08 2.90
N GLN A 119 12.54 -7.11 1.92
CA GLN A 119 12.28 -8.28 1.11
C GLN A 119 12.86 -8.08 -0.29
N VAL A 120 13.43 -9.15 -0.82
CA VAL A 120 13.98 -9.22 -2.17
C VAL A 120 13.27 -10.33 -2.93
N ARG A 121 12.75 -9.98 -4.11
CA ARG A 121 12.06 -10.92 -5.01
C ARG A 121 12.49 -10.69 -6.45
N PHE A 122 12.86 -11.75 -7.15
CA PHE A 122 13.23 -11.68 -8.56
C PHE A 122 11.99 -11.81 -9.44
N VAL A 123 11.94 -11.05 -10.54
CA VAL A 123 10.74 -10.93 -11.39
C VAL A 123 10.34 -12.26 -12.04
N ASP A 124 11.28 -13.17 -12.24
CA ASP A 124 11.05 -14.49 -12.79
C ASP A 124 10.68 -15.56 -11.73
N GLU A 125 10.70 -15.21 -10.44
CA GLU A 125 10.30 -16.13 -9.37
C GLU A 125 8.77 -16.15 -9.22
N GLY A 126 8.19 -17.35 -9.21
CA GLY A 126 6.76 -17.56 -8.96
C GLY A 126 6.48 -17.68 -7.47
N PHE A 127 5.95 -16.62 -6.85
CA PHE A 127 5.42 -16.66 -5.50
C PHE A 127 3.93 -16.31 -5.51
N LEU A 128 3.08 -17.30 -5.18
CA LEU A 128 1.62 -17.17 -5.24
C LEU A 128 1.04 -16.45 -4.02
N ASP A 129 1.77 -16.40 -2.90
CA ASP A 129 1.30 -15.84 -1.62
C ASP A 129 2.07 -14.57 -1.21
N ASP A 130 2.69 -13.88 -2.16
CA ASP A 130 3.38 -12.62 -1.88
C ASP A 130 2.60 -11.44 -2.48
N PRO A 131 2.31 -10.39 -1.67
CA PRO A 131 1.82 -9.08 -2.12
C PRO A 131 2.50 -8.54 -3.38
N TRP A 132 3.75 -8.92 -3.56
CA TRP A 132 4.61 -8.61 -4.69
C TRP A 132 4.07 -9.05 -6.07
N TYR A 133 3.29 -10.13 -6.17
CA TYR A 133 2.85 -10.68 -7.47
C TYR A 133 2.04 -9.66 -8.30
N VAL A 134 1.13 -8.91 -7.66
CA VAL A 134 0.31 -7.89 -8.33
C VAL A 134 1.18 -6.75 -8.85
N TRP A 135 2.16 -6.30 -8.04
CA TRP A 135 3.14 -5.29 -8.44
C TRP A 135 4.02 -5.73 -9.59
N ARG A 136 4.44 -7.00 -9.58
CA ARG A 136 5.23 -7.59 -10.65
C ARG A 136 4.47 -7.52 -11.98
N ASP A 137 3.20 -7.89 -12.01
CA ASP A 137 2.42 -7.89 -13.25
C ASP A 137 2.17 -6.47 -13.78
N GLU A 138 1.89 -5.51 -12.88
CA GLU A 138 1.85 -4.08 -13.25
C GLU A 138 3.19 -3.57 -13.78
N PHE A 139 4.29 -4.01 -13.18
CA PHE A 139 5.64 -3.61 -13.60
C PHE A 139 5.98 -4.21 -14.97
N LEU A 140 5.78 -5.51 -15.16
CA LEU A 140 6.00 -6.22 -16.43
C LEU A 140 5.16 -5.63 -17.56
N SER A 141 3.88 -5.30 -17.29
CA SER A 141 3.04 -4.62 -18.27
C SER A 141 3.57 -3.22 -18.61
N SER A 142 4.02 -2.44 -17.63
CA SER A 142 4.63 -1.13 -17.88
C SER A 142 5.96 -1.20 -18.65
N LEU A 143 6.80 -2.21 -18.39
CA LEU A 143 8.06 -2.45 -19.11
C LEU A 143 7.83 -2.87 -20.55
N SER A 144 6.84 -3.73 -20.81
CA SER A 144 6.51 -4.20 -22.16
C SER A 144 6.16 -3.05 -23.10
N ALA A 145 5.69 -1.93 -22.56
CA ALA A 145 5.37 -0.71 -23.28
C ALA A 145 6.58 0.22 -23.52
N SER A 146 7.69 0.08 -22.77
CA SER A 146 8.87 0.97 -22.91
C SER A 146 10.04 0.25 -23.58
N ALA A 147 10.46 0.67 -24.77
CA ALA A 147 11.53 0.05 -25.57
C ALA A 147 12.92 -0.09 -24.89
N SER A 148 13.12 0.50 -23.70
CA SER A 148 14.37 0.51 -22.94
C SER A 148 14.79 -0.82 -22.30
N TRP A 149 13.88 -1.80 -22.14
CA TRP A 149 14.17 -3.06 -21.44
C TRP A 149 15.05 -4.05 -22.23
N LYS A 150 15.26 -3.83 -23.53
CA LYS A 150 16.09 -4.71 -24.38
C LYS A 150 17.57 -4.75 -23.96
N HIS A 151 18.04 -3.80 -23.15
CA HIS A 151 19.40 -3.80 -22.60
C HIS A 151 19.55 -4.59 -21.28
N THR A 152 18.48 -5.21 -20.79
CA THR A 152 18.45 -5.89 -19.47
C THR A 152 18.56 -7.42 -19.57
N ALA A 153 18.71 -7.99 -20.77
CA ALA A 153 18.72 -9.44 -20.99
C ALA A 153 19.81 -10.20 -20.21
N GLU A 154 20.87 -9.52 -19.77
CA GLU A 154 21.97 -10.08 -18.99
C GLU A 154 21.91 -9.72 -17.49
N LYS A 155 20.93 -8.93 -17.05
CA LYS A 155 20.82 -8.46 -15.67
C LYS A 155 19.68 -9.15 -14.94
N ASN A 156 19.91 -9.50 -13.68
CA ASN A 156 18.85 -9.94 -12.79
C ASN A 156 17.96 -8.73 -12.46
N ILE A 157 16.68 -8.84 -12.80
CA ILE A 157 15.67 -7.87 -12.38
C ILE A 157 15.06 -8.35 -11.07
N TYR A 158 14.98 -7.46 -10.10
CA TYR A 158 14.47 -7.76 -8.78
C TYR A 158 13.75 -6.56 -8.19
N SER A 159 12.88 -6.84 -7.24
CA SER A 159 12.30 -5.82 -6.37
C SER A 159 12.96 -5.86 -5.00
N VAL A 160 13.09 -4.69 -4.40
CA VAL A 160 13.46 -4.50 -3.00
C VAL A 160 12.36 -3.69 -2.35
N TYR A 161 11.69 -4.25 -1.35
CA TYR A 161 10.55 -3.58 -0.73
C TYR A 161 10.47 -3.81 0.77
N ALA A 162 9.80 -2.88 1.44
CA ALA A 162 9.37 -3.03 2.82
C ALA A 162 7.84 -3.03 2.86
N ALA A 163 7.27 -4.01 3.54
CA ALA A 163 5.83 -4.18 3.66
C ALA A 163 5.43 -4.17 5.15
N HIS A 164 4.44 -3.35 5.48
CA HIS A 164 3.80 -3.37 6.78
C HIS A 164 2.38 -3.92 6.62
N ASN A 165 2.24 -5.21 6.92
CA ASN A 165 1.03 -5.97 6.64
C ASN A 165 0.12 -6.06 7.87
N ARG A 166 -1.18 -6.33 7.62
CA ARG A 166 -2.20 -6.75 8.61
C ARG A 166 -2.70 -5.67 9.57
N TYR A 167 -2.92 -4.44 9.08
CA TYR A 167 -3.79 -3.51 9.82
C TYR A 167 -5.26 -3.86 9.57
N THR A 168 -6.08 -3.95 10.62
CA THR A 168 -7.51 -4.24 10.47
C THR A 168 -8.26 -2.98 10.02
N SER A 169 -8.98 -3.07 8.90
CA SER A 169 -9.91 -2.03 8.42
C SER A 169 -11.34 -2.38 8.87
N PRO A 170 -12.01 -1.54 9.67
CA PRO A 170 -13.33 -1.85 10.23
C PRO A 170 -14.47 -1.81 9.21
N PHE A 171 -14.28 -1.14 8.08
CA PHE A 171 -15.33 -0.93 7.06
C PHE A 171 -14.91 -1.38 5.66
N GLY A 172 -13.88 -2.25 5.58
CA GLY A 172 -13.69 -3.15 4.44
C GLY A 172 -13.38 -2.49 3.11
N ASP A 173 -12.47 -1.52 3.10
CA ASP A 173 -11.93 -0.86 1.90
C ASP A 173 -10.78 0.02 2.44
N PHE A 174 -10.46 1.24 2.06
CA PHE A 174 -10.83 2.36 1.16
C PHE A 174 -9.47 3.03 1.13
N ARG A 175 -8.55 2.22 0.59
CA ARG A 175 -7.10 2.11 0.86
C ARG A 175 -6.63 2.34 2.31
N CYS A 176 -7.53 2.29 3.30
CA CYS A 176 -7.62 1.25 4.35
C CYS A 176 -8.59 1.68 5.47
N PHE A 177 -9.67 2.34 5.05
CA PHE A 177 -10.42 3.39 5.73
C PHE A 177 -9.53 4.50 6.30
#